data_AF-A0A1V9YD71-F1
#
_entry.id   AF-A0A1V9YD71-F1
#
_cell.length_a   1.000
_cell.length_b   1.000
_cell.length_c   1.000
_cell.angle_alpha   90.00
_cell.angle_beta   90.00
_cell.angle_gamma   90.00
#
_symmetry.space_group_name_H-M   'P 1'
#
loop_
_entity.id
_entity.type
_entity.pdbx_description
1 polymer ?
#
loop_
_entity_poly.entity_id
_entity_poly.type
_entity_poly.pdbx_seq_one_letter_code
_entity_poly.pdbx_strand_id
1 'polypeptide(L)'
;MFYAMCEQDEKQKTAMKLVCVGDEETVVGVHVAGMGADEMIQGFGVAVKMGAYKSDFDNIVAIHPTASEEFVTMPEWGKIKDVVTLTHGTARKPPTLRPKDSAL
;
A
#
# COMPACT_ATOMS: atom_id res chain seq x y z
N MET A 1 -3.78 20.41 -1.60
CA MET A 1 -4.92 21.06 -2.27
C MET A 1 -5.06 20.67 -3.75
N PHE A 2 -3.97 20.44 -4.48
CA PHE A 2 -3.97 20.05 -5.90
C PHE A 2 -4.95 18.92 -6.25
N TYR A 3 -5.01 17.85 -5.44
CA TYR A 3 -5.90 16.70 -5.70
C TYR A 3 -7.40 16.98 -5.45
N ALA A 4 -7.74 17.97 -4.61
CA ALA A 4 -9.11 18.27 -4.22
C ALA A 4 -9.74 19.43 -5.01
N MET A 5 -8.94 20.41 -5.46
CA MET A 5 -9.43 21.71 -5.94
C MET A 5 -9.21 21.97 -7.44
N CYS A 6 -8.46 21.12 -8.16
CA CYS A 6 -8.29 21.25 -9.60
C CYS A 6 -9.48 20.64 -10.36
N GLU A 7 -9.80 21.21 -11.52
CA GLU A 7 -10.76 20.65 -12.48
C GLU A 7 -10.30 19.26 -12.93
N GLN A 8 -11.26 18.38 -13.23
CA GLN A 8 -11.00 16.94 -13.43
C GLN A 8 -9.99 16.66 -14.56
N ASP A 9 -9.96 17.54 -15.56
CA ASP A 9 -9.13 17.48 -16.76
C ASP A 9 -7.67 17.84 -16.47
N GLU A 10 -7.43 18.59 -15.38
CA GLU A 10 -6.11 19.04 -14.94
C GLU A 10 -5.50 18.10 -13.90
N LYS A 11 -6.31 17.20 -13.31
CA LYS A 11 -5.83 16.22 -12.34
C LYS A 11 -4.91 15.22 -13.02
N GLN A 12 -3.64 15.23 -12.61
CA GLN A 12 -2.67 14.24 -13.05
C GLN A 12 -3.15 12.84 -12.66
N LYS A 13 -3.20 11.94 -13.65
CA LYS A 13 -3.57 10.54 -13.40
C LYS A 13 -2.43 9.86 -12.65
N THR A 14 -2.78 9.18 -11.57
CA THR A 14 -1.85 8.34 -10.82
C THR A 14 -2.27 6.88 -10.96
N ALA A 15 -1.32 6.02 -11.30
CA ALA A 15 -1.52 4.57 -11.31
C ALA A 15 -0.77 3.96 -10.12
N MET A 16 -1.39 3.03 -9.41
CA MET A 16 -0.81 2.37 -8.23
C MET A 16 -1.05 0.87 -8.28
N LYS A 17 -0.11 0.11 -7.73
CA LYS A 17 -0.23 -1.34 -7.59
C LYS A 17 0.50 -1.82 -6.34
N LEU A 18 -0.17 -2.65 -5.58
CA LEU A 18 0.43 -3.43 -4.49
C LEU A 18 0.50 -4.90 -4.92
N VAL A 19 1.65 -5.53 -4.76
CA VAL A 19 1.88 -6.93 -5.13
C VAL A 19 2.12 -7.73 -3.87
N CYS A 20 1.24 -8.68 -3.59
CA CYS A 20 1.29 -9.55 -2.42
C CYS A 20 1.47 -11.02 -2.83
N VAL A 21 2.05 -11.83 -1.94
CA VAL A 21 2.27 -13.27 -2.15
C VAL A 21 1.88 -14.09 -0.92
N GLY A 22 1.36 -15.29 -1.16
CA GLY A 22 0.99 -16.26 -0.13
C GLY A 22 -0.30 -15.93 0.60
N ASP A 23 -0.72 -16.83 1.49
CA ASP A 23 -1.98 -16.71 2.22
C ASP A 23 -1.97 -15.55 3.23
N GLU A 24 -0.79 -15.14 3.71
CA GLU A 24 -0.62 -13.99 4.60
C GLU A 24 -0.47 -12.66 3.86
N GLU A 25 -0.52 -12.68 2.52
CA GLU A 25 -0.43 -11.50 1.66
C GLU A 25 0.82 -10.64 1.95
N THR A 26 2.00 -11.28 1.96
CA THR A 26 3.27 -10.56 2.15
C THR A 26 3.49 -9.59 0.99
N VAL A 27 3.73 -8.32 1.27
CA VAL A 27 3.98 -7.30 0.25
C VAL A 27 5.39 -7.46 -0.30
N VAL A 28 5.47 -7.80 -1.58
CA VAL A 28 6.74 -7.98 -2.32
C VAL A 28 6.97 -6.90 -3.37
N GLY A 29 5.99 -6.04 -3.63
CA GLY A 29 6.13 -4.91 -4.54
C GLY A 29 5.13 -3.80 -4.27
N VAL A 30 5.60 -2.55 -4.36
CA VAL A 30 4.80 -1.32 -4.28
C VAL A 30 5.17 -0.48 -5.50
N HIS A 31 4.23 -0.25 -6.40
CA HIS A 31 4.47 0.54 -7.62
C HIS A 31 3.53 1.73 -7.66
N VAL A 32 4.07 2.91 -7.97
CA VAL A 32 3.27 4.10 -8.30
C VAL A 32 3.89 4.83 -9.48
N ALA A 33 3.03 5.33 -10.35
CA ALA A 33 3.38 6.26 -11.42
C ALA A 33 2.45 7.47 -11.30
N GLY A 34 3.00 8.62 -10.91
CA GLY A 34 2.28 9.86 -10.69
C GLY A 34 3.12 10.86 -9.90
N MET A 35 2.51 11.98 -9.51
CA MET A 35 3.18 13.04 -8.76
C MET A 35 3.51 12.58 -7.33
N GLY A 36 4.75 12.81 -6.88
CA GLY A 36 5.24 12.40 -5.54
C GLY A 36 5.56 10.91 -5.42
N ALA A 37 5.69 10.18 -6.55
CA ALA A 37 6.02 8.76 -6.56
C ALA A 37 7.32 8.43 -5.84
N ASP A 38 8.33 9.28 -5.96
CA ASP A 38 9.62 9.18 -5.29
C ASP A 38 9.50 9.27 -3.76
N GLU A 39 8.81 10.30 -3.25
CA GLU A 39 8.57 10.48 -1.81
C GLU A 39 7.72 9.33 -1.23
N MET A 40 6.66 8.93 -1.93
CA MET A 40 5.81 7.81 -1.54
C MET A 40 6.60 6.50 -1.44
N ILE A 41 7.33 6.15 -2.50
CA ILE A 41 8.08 4.89 -2.57
C ILE A 41 9.22 4.88 -1.57
N GLN A 42 9.85 6.02 -1.27
CA GLN A 42 10.87 6.09 -0.24
C GLN A 42 10.31 5.67 1.14
N GLY A 43 9.13 6.15 1.51
CA GLY A 43 8.46 5.77 2.74
C GLY A 43 8.04 4.29 2.76
N PHE A 44 7.28 3.84 1.75
CA PHE A 44 6.80 2.46 1.68
C PHE A 44 7.92 1.43 1.50
N GLY A 45 9.06 1.81 0.90
CA GLY A 45 10.24 0.96 0.77
C GLY A 45 10.78 0.49 2.11
N VAL A 46 10.65 1.29 3.17
CA VAL A 46 11.01 0.88 4.55
C VAL A 46 10.07 -0.23 5.03
N ALA A 47 8.76 -0.07 4.85
CA ALA A 47 7.76 -1.08 5.24
C ALA A 47 7.99 -2.42 4.51
N VAL A 48 8.25 -2.37 3.20
CA VAL A 48 8.58 -3.56 2.39
C VAL A 48 9.86 -4.21 2.89
N LYS A 49 10.90 -3.43 3.22
CA LYS A 49 12.16 -3.95 3.77
C LYS A 49 11.96 -4.64 5.13
N MET A 50 11.01 -4.16 5.93
CA MET A 50 10.60 -4.76 7.20
C MET A 50 9.70 -5.99 7.03
N GLY A 51 9.25 -6.30 5.80
CA GLY A 51 8.46 -7.48 5.46
C GLY A 51 6.95 -7.30 5.59
N ALA A 52 6.45 -6.07 5.46
CA ALA A 52 5.03 -5.75 5.66
C ALA A 52 4.06 -6.69 4.91
N TYR A 53 2.93 -6.99 5.54
CA TYR A 53 1.78 -7.69 4.94
C TYR A 53 0.73 -6.68 4.46
N LYS A 54 -0.21 -7.11 3.62
CA LYS A 54 -1.35 -6.26 3.22
C LYS A 54 -2.14 -5.77 4.44
N SER A 55 -2.35 -6.63 5.43
CA SER A 55 -2.99 -6.23 6.69
C SER A 55 -2.32 -5.04 7.38
N ASP A 56 -1.00 -4.86 7.22
CA ASP A 56 -0.29 -3.72 7.81
C ASP A 56 -0.64 -2.43 7.08
N PHE A 57 -0.85 -2.47 5.76
CA PHE A 57 -1.32 -1.32 4.98
C PHE A 57 -2.77 -0.98 5.33
N ASP A 58 -3.65 -1.99 5.45
CA ASP A 58 -5.07 -1.78 5.76
C ASP A 58 -5.32 -1.23 7.17
N ASN A 59 -4.38 -1.47 8.09
CA ASN A 59 -4.47 -0.99 9.46
C ASN A 59 -3.87 0.43 9.66
N ILE A 60 -3.48 1.11 8.58
CA ILE A 60 -3.00 2.50 8.64
C ILE A 60 -4.13 3.49 8.40
N VAL A 61 -4.16 4.56 9.20
CA VAL A 61 -5.05 5.70 8.98
C VAL A 61 -4.60 6.48 7.77
N ALA A 62 -5.49 6.60 6.79
CA ALA A 62 -5.27 7.35 5.58
C ALA A 62 -5.12 8.86 5.87
N ILE A 63 -4.11 9.50 5.27
CA ILE A 63 -3.95 10.96 5.33
C ILE A 63 -4.63 11.56 4.11
N HIS A 64 -5.74 12.26 4.34
CA HIS A 64 -6.54 12.88 3.29
C HIS A 64 -6.29 14.39 3.18
N PRO A 65 -6.22 14.99 1.96
CA PRO A 65 -6.24 14.36 0.63
C PRO A 65 -4.82 14.10 0.09
N THR A 66 -4.46 12.84 -0.14
CA THR A 66 -3.14 12.48 -0.71
C THR A 66 -3.24 11.30 -1.67
N ALA A 67 -2.42 11.27 -2.71
CA ALA A 67 -2.32 10.08 -3.56
C ALA A 67 -1.92 8.83 -2.75
N SER A 68 -1.03 8.99 -1.76
CA SER A 68 -0.58 7.89 -0.89
C SER A 68 -1.70 7.20 -0.12
N GLU A 69 -2.81 7.89 0.12
CA GLU A 69 -3.95 7.37 0.89
C GLU A 69 -4.57 6.13 0.24
N GLU A 70 -4.50 6.03 -1.09
CA GLU A 70 -5.00 4.89 -1.86
C GLU A 70 -4.24 3.59 -1.58
N PHE A 71 -2.96 3.64 -1.17
CA PHE A 71 -2.21 2.42 -0.82
C PHE A 71 -2.73 1.75 0.46
N VAL A 72 -3.25 2.55 1.41
CA VAL A 72 -3.71 2.09 2.72
C VAL A 72 -5.22 1.81 2.75
N THR A 73 -5.92 2.10 1.66
CA THR A 73 -7.35 1.79 1.46
C THR A 73 -7.58 0.82 0.29
N MET A 74 -6.53 0.36 -0.39
CA MET A 74 -6.61 -0.46 -1.60
C MET A 74 -7.33 -1.80 -1.34
N PRO A 75 -8.43 -2.11 -2.07
CA PRO A 75 -9.11 -3.40 -1.95
C PRO A 75 -8.37 -4.51 -2.72
N GLU A 76 -8.75 -5.76 -2.48
CA GLU A 76 -8.27 -6.91 -3.26
C GLU A 76 -8.54 -6.74 -4.76
N TRP A 77 -7.56 -7.13 -5.58
CA TRP A 77 -7.66 -7.07 -7.04
C TRP A 77 -8.88 -7.85 -7.55
N GLY A 78 -9.71 -7.21 -8.38
CA GLY A 78 -10.91 -7.82 -8.95
C GLY A 78 -12.07 -8.03 -7.97
N LYS A 79 -11.93 -7.62 -6.71
CA LYS A 79 -12.99 -7.65 -5.69
C LYS A 79 -13.19 -6.26 -5.09
N ILE A 80 -13.51 -5.29 -5.94
CA ILE A 80 -13.99 -3.98 -5.47
C ILE A 80 -15.33 -4.25 -4.75
N LYS A 81 -15.31 -4.21 -3.42
CA LYS A 81 -16.50 -4.28 -2.58
C LYS A 81 -16.81 -2.86 -2.15
N ASP A 82 -18.07 -2.47 -2.16
CA ASP A 82 -18.53 -1.14 -1.69
C ASP A 82 -18.31 -0.93 -0.18
N VAL A 83 -17.74 -1.91 0.52
CA VAL A 83 -17.49 -1.91 1.97
C VAL A 83 -16.08 -2.44 2.26
N VAL A 84 -15.26 -1.60 2.92
CA VAL A 84 -13.95 -1.99 3.45
C VAL A 84 -14.18 -2.96 4.62
N THR A 85 -13.82 -4.22 4.43
CA THR A 85 -13.86 -5.24 5.49
C THR A 85 -12.44 -5.49 5.98
N LEU A 86 -12.11 -5.04 7.19
CA LEU A 86 -10.84 -5.36 7.82
C LEU A 86 -10.84 -6.83 8.24
N THR A 87 -10.23 -7.70 7.42
CA THR A 87 -10.15 -9.15 7.67
C THR A 87 -9.21 -9.50 8.82
N HIS A 88 -8.28 -8.61 9.17
CA HIS A 88 -7.23 -8.85 10.17
C HIS A 88 -7.38 -7.89 11.35
N GLY A 89 -8.04 -8.34 12.41
CA GLY A 89 -8.13 -7.61 13.67
C GLY A 89 -6.78 -7.60 14.39
N THR A 90 -6.21 -6.40 14.55
CA THR A 90 -4.93 -6.07 15.21
C THR A 90 -3.66 -6.34 14.39
N ALA A 91 -2.74 -5.37 14.43
CA ALA A 91 -1.41 -5.47 13.83
C ALA A 91 -0.66 -6.67 14.42
N ARG A 92 -0.28 -7.62 13.57
CA ARG A 92 0.45 -8.83 13.97
C ARG A 92 1.88 -8.49 14.39
N LYS A 93 2.55 -9.45 15.05
CA LYS A 93 3.97 -9.30 15.38
C LYS A 93 4.77 -8.98 14.11
N PRO A 94 5.74 -8.03 14.17
CA PRO A 94 6.55 -7.66 13.03
C PRO A 94 7.16 -8.90 12.37
N PRO A 95 7.23 -8.94 11.02
CA PRO A 95 7.94 -10.00 10.32
C PRO A 95 9.37 -10.10 10.85
N THR A 96 9.80 -11.30 11.21
CA THR A 96 11.21 -11.52 11.53
C THR A 96 12.01 -11.46 10.24
N LEU A 97 13.19 -10.84 10.28
CA LEU A 97 14.10 -10.84 9.13
C LEU A 97 14.32 -12.30 8.71
N ARG A 98 14.06 -12.62 7.43
CA ARG A 98 14.36 -13.94 6.88
C ARG A 98 15.80 -14.31 7.24
N PRO A 99 16.07 -15.51 7.77
CA PRO A 99 17.43 -15.96 8.00
C PRO A 99 18.23 -15.85 6.70
N LYS A 100 19.46 -15.33 6.81
CA LYS A 100 20.35 -15.09 5.65
C LYS A 100 20.62 -16.37 4.83
N ASP A 101 20.35 -17.54 5.39
CA ASP A 101 20.63 -18.85 4.80
C ASP A 101 19.43 -19.46 4.04
N SER A 102 18.31 -18.75 3.90
CA SER A 102 17.11 -19.24 3.17
C SER A 102 17.10 -18.94 1.67
N ALA A 103 18.27 -18.62 1.10
CA ALA A 103 18.46 -18.41 -0.33
C ALA A 103 19.08 -19.64 -0.99
N LEU A 104 18.44 -20.82 -0.84
CA LEU A 104 18.55 -21.99 -1.71
C LEU A 104 17.23 -22.77 -1.69
#